data_AF-A0AAD9W291-F1
#
_entry.id   AF-A0AAD9W291-F1
#
_cell.length_a   1.000
_cell.length_b   1.000
_cell.length_c   1.000
_cell.angle_alpha   90.00
_cell.angle_beta   90.00
_cell.angle_gamma   90.00
#
_symmetry.space_group_name_H-M   'P 1'
#
loop_
_entity.id
_entity.type
_entity.pdbx_description
1 polymer ?
#
loop_
_entity_poly.entity_id
_entity_poly.type
_entity_poly.pdbx_seq_one_letter_code
_entity_poly.pdbx_strand_id
1 'polypeptide(L)'
;MVCGAVSDFGHVRDGNFPTTQIAEAEMSRFVSGIDLVSEDYKIGSHAQRFLKRMDWGSGGKSFIIGTGGYVGVSPPSTRIGDEIFVIVGCQQPLVLRRCLNGANQYSVVGVCYVEGCARGEPLLGNLPDHIGFSWIEDTVRLGWSRRFENLWSGELFQEDPRLESLGVDLGEFRKRLSENPEATLNLAPEVLQKCIAGLQYIELI
;
A
#
# COMPACT_ATOMS: atom_id res chain seq x y z
N MET A 1 -4.95 -12.78 -4.52
CA MET A 1 -6.26 -12.41 -5.06
C MET A 1 -6.09 -11.26 -6.03
N VAL A 2 -6.81 -11.28 -7.14
CA VAL A 2 -6.77 -10.23 -8.17
C VAL A 2 -7.69 -9.08 -7.77
N CYS A 3 -7.18 -7.86 -7.82
CA CYS A 3 -7.94 -6.64 -7.56
C CYS A 3 -8.44 -5.97 -8.84
N GLY A 4 -7.75 -6.20 -9.96
CA GLY A 4 -8.10 -5.72 -11.29
C GLY A 4 -6.88 -5.72 -12.22
N ALA A 5 -7.04 -5.17 -13.42
CA ALA A 5 -5.95 -4.96 -14.37
C ALA A 5 -5.68 -3.47 -14.64
N VAL A 6 -4.43 -3.12 -14.90
CA VAL A 6 -4.05 -1.78 -15.36
C VAL A 6 -4.73 -1.53 -16.70
N SER A 7 -5.58 -0.51 -16.77
CA SER A 7 -6.38 -0.18 -17.95
C SER A 7 -5.88 1.06 -18.67
N ASP A 8 -5.25 1.98 -17.94
CA ASP A 8 -4.70 3.21 -18.50
C ASP A 8 -3.56 3.76 -17.61
N PHE A 9 -2.81 4.71 -18.13
CA PHE A 9 -1.85 5.49 -17.35
C PHE A 9 -2.40 6.89 -17.12
N GLY A 10 -2.18 7.43 -15.92
CA GLY A 10 -2.52 8.82 -15.68
C GLY A 10 -1.65 9.71 -16.54
N HIS A 11 -2.24 10.33 -17.54
CA HIS A 11 -1.59 11.38 -18.28
C HIS A 11 -1.59 12.65 -17.43
N VAL A 12 -0.41 13.18 -17.13
CA VAL A 12 -0.28 14.54 -16.60
C VAL A 12 -0.93 15.46 -17.63
N ARG A 13 -2.09 16.05 -17.28
CA ARG A 13 -2.85 16.87 -18.22
C ARG A 13 -1.97 18.00 -18.73
N ASP A 14 -1.89 18.12 -20.05
CA ASP A 14 -1.16 19.18 -20.73
C ASP A 14 -1.56 20.57 -20.21
N GLY A 15 -0.54 21.39 -19.93
CA GLY A 15 -0.68 22.85 -20.05
C GLY A 15 0.11 23.69 -19.06
N ASN A 16 0.28 23.28 -17.80
CA ASN A 16 0.92 24.13 -16.77
C ASN A 16 1.65 23.37 -15.65
N PHE A 17 1.78 22.04 -15.76
CA PHE A 17 2.56 21.27 -14.80
C PHE A 17 4.01 21.13 -15.28
N PRO A 18 5.01 21.18 -14.37
CA PRO A 18 6.38 20.88 -14.72
C PRO A 18 6.44 19.49 -15.37
N THR A 19 7.23 19.36 -16.44
CA THR A 19 7.47 18.05 -17.09
C THR A 19 8.07 17.09 -16.06
N THR A 20 7.97 15.77 -16.28
CA THR A 20 8.59 14.78 -15.39
C THR A 20 10.08 15.09 -15.16
N GLN A 21 10.79 15.52 -16.19
CA GLN A 21 12.20 15.95 -16.08
C GLN A 21 12.39 17.21 -15.22
N ILE A 22 11.47 18.19 -15.29
CA ILE A 22 11.52 19.38 -14.42
C ILE A 22 11.16 18.99 -12.98
N ALA A 23 10.13 18.19 -12.78
CA ALA A 23 9.74 17.69 -11.45
C ALA A 23 10.84 16.83 -10.82
N GLU A 24 11.50 15.96 -11.61
CA GLU A 24 12.66 15.15 -11.18
C GLU A 24 13.87 16.02 -10.85
N ALA A 25 14.18 17.03 -11.68
CA ALA A 25 15.30 17.94 -11.43
C ALA A 25 15.05 18.82 -10.18
N GLU A 26 13.84 19.34 -10.01
CA GLU A 26 13.45 20.12 -8.84
C GLU A 26 13.41 19.22 -7.60
N MET A 27 12.77 18.05 -7.64
CA MET A 27 12.82 17.08 -6.54
C MET A 27 14.27 16.68 -6.20
N SER A 28 15.12 16.45 -7.20
CA SER A 28 16.54 16.13 -6.98
C SER A 28 17.29 17.28 -6.33
N ARG A 29 17.01 18.54 -6.70
CA ARG A 29 17.54 19.74 -6.01
C ARG A 29 17.03 19.84 -4.57
N PHE A 30 15.72 19.61 -4.37
CA PHE A 30 15.09 19.62 -3.05
C PHE A 30 15.64 18.53 -2.13
N VAL A 31 15.86 17.31 -2.66
CA VAL A 31 16.37 16.14 -1.92
C VAL A 31 17.88 16.24 -1.68
N SER A 32 18.66 16.77 -2.63
CA SER A 32 20.11 16.96 -2.50
C SER A 32 20.50 18.14 -1.60
N GLY A 33 19.55 19.01 -1.26
CA GLY A 33 19.75 20.12 -0.32
C GLY A 33 20.66 21.22 -0.84
N ILE A 34 20.93 21.27 -2.15
CA ILE A 34 21.93 22.18 -2.74
C ILE A 34 21.45 23.65 -2.78
N ASP A 35 20.14 23.93 -2.62
CA ASP A 35 19.59 25.30 -2.65
C ASP A 35 18.66 25.67 -1.47
N LEU A 36 18.58 24.87 -0.41
CA LEU A 36 17.66 25.14 0.70
C LEU A 36 18.39 25.65 1.95
N VAL A 37 18.70 26.95 1.96
CA VAL A 37 19.07 27.68 3.20
C VAL A 37 17.82 28.11 4.01
N SER A 38 16.65 27.52 3.70
CA SER A 38 15.40 27.77 4.43
C SER A 38 15.32 26.88 5.68
N GLU A 39 14.96 27.49 6.81
CA GLU A 39 14.80 26.82 8.11
C GLU A 39 13.84 25.61 8.05
N ASP A 40 12.85 25.65 7.15
CA ASP A 40 11.86 24.59 6.93
C ASP A 40 12.43 23.28 6.38
N TYR A 41 13.66 23.28 5.84
CA TYR A 41 14.29 22.11 5.20
C TYR A 41 15.58 21.65 5.89
N LYS A 42 15.87 22.17 7.09
CA LYS A 42 16.98 21.67 7.93
C LYS A 42 16.85 20.15 8.13
N ILE A 43 17.99 19.49 8.34
CA ILE A 43 18.02 18.04 8.63
C ILE A 43 17.07 17.73 9.80
N GLY A 44 16.10 16.85 9.57
CA GLY A 44 15.11 16.44 10.56
C GLY A 44 13.80 17.26 10.56
N SER A 45 13.70 18.33 9.76
CA SER A 45 12.48 19.12 9.57
C SER A 45 11.31 18.31 8.99
N HIS A 46 10.08 18.79 9.21
CA HIS A 46 8.88 18.18 8.64
C HIS A 46 8.91 18.15 7.11
N ALA A 47 9.39 19.23 6.47
CA ALA A 47 9.46 19.29 5.01
C ALA A 47 10.51 18.33 4.44
N GLN A 48 11.70 18.22 5.05
CA GLN A 48 12.69 17.22 4.61
C GLN A 48 12.18 15.78 4.81
N ARG A 49 11.52 15.49 5.96
CA ARG A 49 10.90 14.18 6.21
C ARG A 49 9.81 13.87 5.18
N PHE A 50 8.99 14.86 4.85
CA PHE A 50 7.96 14.74 3.82
C PHE A 50 8.56 14.43 2.45
N LEU A 51 9.56 15.19 2.00
CA LEU A 51 10.22 14.99 0.70
C LEU A 51 10.89 13.62 0.60
N LYS A 52 11.61 13.17 1.65
CA LYS A 52 12.19 11.82 1.69
C LYS A 52 11.13 10.73 1.57
N ARG A 53 9.94 10.92 2.16
CA ARG A 53 8.82 9.98 2.04
C ARG A 53 8.20 10.01 0.64
N MET A 54 8.08 11.19 0.06
CA MET A 54 7.58 11.34 -1.31
C MET A 54 8.52 10.66 -2.32
N ASP A 55 9.83 10.87 -2.18
CA ASP A 55 10.84 10.21 -3.01
C ASP A 55 10.80 8.68 -2.86
N TRP A 56 10.79 8.18 -1.62
CA TRP A 56 10.69 6.74 -1.37
C TRP A 56 9.38 6.12 -1.89
N GLY A 57 8.26 6.78 -1.64
CA GLY A 57 6.92 6.25 -1.94
C GLY A 57 6.51 6.40 -3.40
N SER A 58 6.97 7.45 -4.09
CA SER A 58 6.50 7.84 -5.43
C SER A 58 7.63 8.03 -6.45
N GLY A 59 8.88 8.13 -6.01
CA GLY A 59 10.05 8.29 -6.88
C GLY A 59 10.16 7.17 -7.90
N GLY A 60 10.30 7.55 -9.17
CA GLY A 60 10.41 6.64 -10.30
C GLY A 60 9.24 5.65 -10.43
N LYS A 61 8.02 6.04 -10.05
CA LYS A 61 6.79 5.24 -10.23
C LYS A 61 5.92 5.83 -11.34
N SER A 62 5.12 4.98 -11.98
CA SER A 62 4.09 5.37 -12.94
C SER A 62 2.74 5.48 -12.25
N PHE A 63 1.99 6.56 -12.53
CA PHE A 63 0.60 6.65 -12.10
C PHE A 63 -0.28 5.79 -13.02
N ILE A 64 -1.07 4.91 -12.42
CA ILE A 64 -1.92 3.96 -13.13
C ILE A 64 -3.39 4.17 -12.79
N ILE A 65 -4.24 3.91 -13.77
CA ILE A 65 -5.67 3.73 -13.61
C ILE A 65 -5.94 2.28 -13.97
N GLY A 66 -6.73 1.57 -13.16
CA GLY A 66 -7.14 0.23 -13.54
C GLY A 66 -8.64 0.01 -13.56
N THR A 67 -9.00 -1.23 -13.89
CA THR A 67 -10.37 -1.63 -14.19
C THR A 67 -11.31 -1.34 -13.03
N GLY A 68 -12.37 -0.55 -13.26
CA GLY A 68 -13.29 -0.14 -12.19
C GLY A 68 -12.92 1.18 -11.51
N GLY A 69 -11.94 1.92 -12.05
CA GLY A 69 -11.68 3.31 -11.66
C GLY A 69 -10.76 3.48 -10.46
N TYR A 70 -10.13 2.40 -9.98
CA TYR A 70 -9.10 2.53 -8.96
C TYR A 70 -7.86 3.22 -9.52
N VAL A 71 -7.17 3.95 -8.66
CA VAL A 71 -5.98 4.73 -9.00
C VAL A 71 -4.82 4.32 -8.10
N GLY A 72 -3.60 4.41 -8.64
CA GLY A 72 -2.42 3.96 -7.92
C GLY A 72 -1.11 4.39 -8.55
N VAL A 73 -0.02 3.94 -7.92
CA VAL A 73 1.35 4.07 -8.43
C VAL A 73 2.01 2.71 -8.55
N SER A 74 2.75 2.49 -9.62
CA SER A 74 3.35 1.20 -9.95
C SER A 74 4.78 1.35 -10.49
N PRO A 75 5.53 0.25 -10.68
CA PRO A 75 6.86 0.31 -11.28
C PRO A 75 6.79 0.81 -12.74
N PRO A 76 7.85 1.46 -13.28
CA PRO A 76 7.89 1.94 -14.66
C PRO A 76 7.75 0.83 -15.72
N SER A 77 8.04 -0.42 -15.35
CA SER A 77 7.92 -1.61 -16.20
C SER A 77 6.49 -2.14 -16.33
N THR A 78 5.52 -1.50 -15.65
CA THR A 78 4.09 -1.82 -15.73
C THR A 78 3.55 -1.59 -17.13
N ARG A 79 2.61 -2.42 -17.56
CA ARG A 79 1.94 -2.35 -18.85
C ARG A 79 0.44 -2.46 -18.68
N ILE A 80 -0.31 -1.93 -19.65
CA ILE A 80 -1.76 -2.19 -19.76
C ILE A 80 -1.97 -3.70 -19.84
N GLY A 81 -2.93 -4.20 -19.06
CA GLY A 81 -3.24 -5.62 -18.92
C GLY A 81 -2.46 -6.34 -17.82
N ASP A 82 -1.44 -5.72 -17.19
CA ASP A 82 -0.85 -6.27 -15.98
C ASP A 82 -1.89 -6.28 -14.85
N GLU A 83 -1.89 -7.33 -14.03
CA GLU A 83 -2.87 -7.57 -12.98
C GLU A 83 -2.33 -7.11 -11.61
N ILE A 84 -3.17 -6.50 -10.79
CA ILE A 84 -2.82 -6.11 -9.42
C ILE A 84 -3.27 -7.21 -8.46
N PHE A 85 -2.35 -7.65 -7.63
CA PHE A 85 -2.56 -8.71 -6.66
C PHE A 85 -2.31 -8.25 -5.23
N VAL A 86 -3.23 -8.62 -4.34
CA VAL A 86 -2.92 -8.75 -2.92
C VAL A 86 -2.56 -10.21 -2.64
N ILE A 87 -1.32 -10.42 -2.19
CA ILE A 87 -0.78 -11.73 -1.80
C ILE A 87 -0.79 -11.80 -0.27
N VAL A 88 -1.39 -12.86 0.29
CA VAL A 88 -1.40 -13.06 1.74
C VAL A 88 0.05 -13.23 2.23
N GLY A 89 0.40 -12.47 3.27
CA GLY A 89 1.78 -12.40 3.80
C GLY A 89 2.65 -11.31 3.17
N CYS A 90 2.22 -10.70 2.06
CA CYS A 90 2.88 -9.51 1.52
C CYS A 90 2.25 -8.23 2.10
N GLN A 91 3.09 -7.29 2.51
CA GLN A 91 2.62 -6.01 3.08
C GLN A 91 2.13 -5.01 2.04
N GLN A 92 2.50 -5.20 0.77
CA GLN A 92 2.16 -4.31 -0.34
C GLN A 92 1.54 -5.11 -1.49
N PRO A 93 0.58 -4.52 -2.23
CA PRO A 93 0.12 -5.09 -3.49
C PRO A 93 1.25 -5.22 -4.52
N LEU A 94 1.14 -6.23 -5.39
CA LEU A 94 2.08 -6.47 -6.47
C LEU A 94 1.40 -6.29 -7.82
N VAL A 95 2.14 -5.74 -8.78
CA VAL A 95 1.82 -5.87 -10.19
C VAL A 95 2.41 -7.18 -10.68
N LEU A 96 1.55 -8.06 -11.20
CA LEU A 96 1.90 -9.34 -11.76
C LEU A 96 1.52 -9.41 -13.24
N ARG A 97 2.36 -10.07 -14.03
CA ARG A 97 2.10 -10.28 -15.46
C ARG A 97 1.89 -11.76 -15.73
N ARG A 98 0.74 -12.09 -16.33
CA ARG A 98 0.40 -13.46 -16.70
C ARG A 98 1.38 -13.99 -17.74
N CYS A 99 1.86 -15.21 -17.53
CA CYS A 99 2.75 -15.89 -18.46
C CYS A 99 1.95 -16.60 -19.57
N LEU A 100 2.47 -16.59 -20.79
CA LEU A 100 1.77 -17.16 -21.96
C LEU A 100 1.57 -18.69 -21.86
N ASN A 101 2.43 -19.38 -21.10
CA ASN A 101 2.53 -20.84 -21.13
C ASN A 101 1.86 -21.54 -19.94
N GLY A 102 1.27 -20.81 -18.99
CA GLY A 102 0.70 -21.39 -17.78
C GLY A 102 -0.52 -20.61 -17.30
N ALA A 103 -1.65 -21.31 -17.11
CA ALA A 103 -2.91 -20.68 -16.73
C ALA A 103 -2.83 -19.89 -15.40
N ASN A 104 -1.93 -20.27 -14.49
CA ASN A 104 -1.74 -19.66 -13.17
C ASN A 104 -0.29 -19.23 -12.89
N GLN A 105 0.51 -19.04 -13.95
CA GLN A 105 1.90 -18.59 -13.82
C GLN A 105 2.00 -17.09 -14.06
N TYR A 106 2.72 -16.42 -13.17
CA TYR A 106 2.88 -14.98 -13.18
C TYR A 106 4.32 -14.59 -12.93
N SER A 107 4.82 -13.62 -13.69
CA SER A 107 6.07 -12.94 -13.35
C SER A 107 5.78 -11.69 -12.51
N VAL A 108 6.67 -11.43 -11.55
CA VAL A 108 6.58 -10.25 -10.70
C VAL A 108 7.09 -9.04 -11.48
N VAL A 109 6.23 -8.04 -11.71
CA VAL A 109 6.63 -6.75 -12.29
C VAL A 109 7.18 -5.84 -11.19
N GLY A 110 6.54 -5.84 -10.01
CA GLY A 110 7.05 -5.20 -8.80
C GLY A 110 5.96 -4.71 -7.85
N VAL A 111 6.38 -4.05 -6.76
CA VAL A 111 5.47 -3.49 -5.74
C VAL A 111 4.71 -2.28 -6.28
N CYS A 112 3.45 -2.15 -5.88
CA CYS A 112 2.61 -1.01 -6.20
C CYS A 112 1.78 -0.55 -5.00
N TYR A 113 1.20 0.63 -5.13
CA TYR A 113 0.15 1.12 -4.25
C TYR A 113 -1.08 1.37 -5.09
N VAL A 114 -2.22 0.85 -4.65
CA VAL A 114 -3.52 1.11 -5.26
C VAL A 114 -4.49 1.44 -4.14
N GLU A 115 -5.19 2.56 -4.27
CA GLU A 115 -6.19 2.97 -3.29
C GLU A 115 -7.29 1.90 -3.20
N GLY A 116 -7.67 1.52 -1.98
CA GLY A 116 -8.63 0.43 -1.75
C GLY A 116 -8.06 -0.98 -1.95
N CYS A 117 -6.75 -1.14 -2.16
CA CYS A 117 -6.10 -2.46 -2.18
C CYS A 117 -4.99 -2.60 -1.11
N ALA A 118 -4.38 -1.48 -0.73
CA ALA A 118 -3.18 -1.46 0.10
C ALA A 118 -3.43 -1.68 1.60
N ARG A 119 -4.70 -1.70 2.06
CA ARG A 119 -5.05 -1.86 3.47
C ARG A 119 -5.82 -3.16 3.72
N GLY A 120 -5.70 -4.14 2.83
CA GLY A 120 -6.33 -5.45 2.97
C GLY A 120 -7.81 -5.49 2.64
N GLU A 121 -8.37 -4.42 2.06
CA GLU A 121 -9.76 -4.34 1.63
C GLU A 121 -10.16 -5.45 0.65
N PRO A 122 -9.29 -5.90 -0.27
CA PRO A 122 -9.63 -7.04 -1.11
C PRO A 122 -9.92 -8.28 -0.26
N LEU A 123 -9.12 -8.53 0.79
CA LEU A 123 -9.22 -9.73 1.64
C LEU A 123 -10.34 -9.64 2.68
N LEU A 124 -10.53 -8.46 3.27
CA LEU A 124 -11.37 -8.26 4.46
C LEU A 124 -12.61 -7.39 4.19
N GLY A 125 -12.77 -6.88 2.97
CA GLY A 125 -13.77 -5.87 2.64
C GLY A 125 -13.37 -4.46 3.07
N ASN A 126 -14.19 -3.47 2.70
CA ASN A 126 -13.97 -2.08 3.08
C ASN A 126 -14.04 -1.90 4.60
N LEU A 127 -13.28 -0.93 5.11
CA LEU A 127 -13.47 -0.48 6.49
C LEU A 127 -14.88 0.10 6.65
N PRO A 128 -15.52 -0.05 7.83
CA PRO A 128 -16.74 0.68 8.12
C PRO A 128 -16.53 2.19 7.98
N ASP A 129 -17.54 2.94 7.51
CA ASP A 129 -17.42 4.37 7.17
C ASP A 129 -16.97 5.26 8.35
N HIS A 130 -17.21 4.82 9.58
CA HIS A 130 -16.83 5.52 10.80
C HIS A 130 -15.42 5.16 11.29
N ILE A 131 -14.69 4.29 10.57
CA ILE A 131 -13.34 3.86 10.93
C ILE A 131 -12.32 4.43 9.94
N GLY A 132 -11.39 5.21 10.48
CA GLY A 132 -10.20 5.71 9.78
C GLY A 132 -9.01 4.77 9.94
N PHE A 133 -8.03 4.95 9.05
CA PHE A 133 -6.73 4.29 9.10
C PHE A 133 -5.64 5.36 9.11
N SER A 134 -4.70 5.24 10.06
CA SER A 134 -3.59 6.18 10.22
C SER A 134 -2.29 5.46 10.53
N TRP A 135 -1.20 5.94 9.96
CA TRP A 135 0.16 5.60 10.40
C TRP A 135 0.56 6.58 11.50
N ILE A 136 0.76 6.08 12.72
CA ILE A 136 1.15 6.91 13.86
C ILE A 136 2.61 6.63 14.20
N GLU A 137 3.40 7.70 14.35
CA GLU A 137 4.79 7.61 14.80
C GLU A 137 4.82 7.08 16.23
N ASP A 138 5.47 5.93 16.42
CA ASP A 138 5.76 5.38 17.73
C ASP A 138 7.14 5.90 18.15
N THR A 139 7.14 6.96 18.95
CA THR A 139 8.36 7.62 19.43
C THR A 139 9.17 6.75 20.39
N VAL A 140 8.53 5.77 21.04
CA VAL A 140 9.19 4.85 21.97
C VAL A 140 9.96 3.77 21.19
N ARG A 141 9.37 3.25 20.12
CA ARG A 141 9.98 2.22 19.26
C ARG A 141 10.78 2.79 18.09
N LEU A 142 10.81 4.12 17.94
CA LEU A 142 11.41 4.83 16.81
C LEU A 142 10.90 4.29 15.47
N GLY A 143 9.58 4.06 15.38
CA GLY A 143 8.93 3.39 14.25
C GLY A 143 7.58 3.99 13.90
N TRP A 144 6.85 3.31 13.01
CA TRP A 144 5.48 3.66 12.64
C TRP A 144 4.61 2.47 12.98
N SER A 145 3.52 2.72 13.69
CA SER A 145 2.52 1.70 13.97
C SER A 145 1.24 2.02 13.21
N ARG A 146 0.63 0.97 12.70
CA ARG A 146 -0.70 1.04 12.09
C ARG A 146 -1.75 1.21 13.19
N ARG A 147 -2.65 2.18 13.02
CA ARG A 147 -3.76 2.42 13.95
C ARG A 147 -5.07 2.61 13.20
N PHE A 148 -6.13 2.16 13.82
CA PHE A 148 -7.49 2.44 13.42
C PHE A 148 -8.08 3.48 14.37
N GLU A 149 -8.95 4.32 13.85
CA GLU A 149 -9.58 5.40 14.60
C GLU A 149 -11.07 5.35 14.39
N ASN A 150 -11.85 5.39 15.47
CA ASN A 150 -13.26 5.69 15.36
C ASN A 150 -13.41 7.20 15.13
N LEU A 151 -13.79 7.60 13.92
CA LEU A 151 -13.86 9.00 13.48
C LEU A 151 -14.92 9.83 14.22
N TRP A 152 -15.87 9.19 14.90
CA TRP A 152 -16.89 9.88 15.68
C TRP A 152 -16.44 10.18 17.11
N SER A 153 -15.69 9.27 17.73
CA SER A 153 -15.25 9.40 19.12
C SER A 153 -13.79 9.81 19.28
N GLY A 154 -12.97 9.67 18.24
CA GLY A 154 -11.52 9.81 18.27
C GLY A 154 -10.79 8.65 18.96
N GLU A 155 -11.49 7.54 19.27
CA GLU A 155 -10.87 6.38 19.91
C GLU A 155 -9.89 5.68 18.96
N LEU A 156 -8.65 5.49 19.42
CA LEU A 156 -7.60 4.80 18.68
C LEU A 156 -7.44 3.35 19.16
N PHE A 157 -7.34 2.43 18.22
CA PHE A 157 -7.13 1.00 18.49
C PHE A 157 -6.20 0.35 17.46
N GLN A 158 -5.67 -0.83 17.79
CA GLN A 158 -4.67 -1.53 16.96
C GLN A 158 -5.27 -2.63 16.09
N GLU A 159 -6.25 -3.36 16.63
CA GLU A 159 -6.84 -4.50 15.94
C GLU A 159 -7.64 -4.01 14.74
N ASP A 160 -7.43 -4.64 13.59
CA ASP A 160 -8.25 -4.37 12.41
C ASP A 160 -9.68 -4.87 12.68
N PRO A 161 -10.69 -4.00 12.65
CA PRO A 161 -12.05 -4.35 13.08
C PRO A 161 -12.71 -5.39 12.16
N ARG A 162 -12.13 -5.64 10.98
CA ARG A 162 -12.62 -6.64 10.03
C ARG A 162 -12.12 -8.05 10.36
N LEU A 163 -11.19 -8.23 11.29
CA LEU A 163 -10.70 -9.58 11.63
C LEU A 163 -11.77 -10.43 12.31
N GLU A 164 -12.72 -9.81 13.02
CA GLU A 164 -13.82 -10.55 13.65
C GLU A 164 -14.70 -11.29 12.63
N SER A 165 -14.83 -10.75 11.41
CA SER A 165 -15.64 -11.39 10.37
C SER A 165 -15.02 -12.68 9.83
N LEU A 166 -13.75 -12.97 10.16
CA LEU A 166 -13.11 -14.24 9.78
C LEU A 166 -13.64 -15.44 10.58
N GLY A 167 -14.29 -15.21 11.72
CA GLY A 167 -14.85 -16.29 12.55
C GLY A 167 -13.79 -17.26 13.12
N VAL A 168 -12.56 -16.77 13.31
CA VAL A 168 -11.43 -17.53 13.89
C VAL A 168 -11.17 -17.08 15.32
N ASP A 169 -10.47 -17.90 16.11
CA ASP A 169 -10.01 -17.50 17.43
C ASP A 169 -8.87 -16.46 17.33
N LEU A 170 -9.11 -15.28 17.90
CA LEU A 170 -8.18 -14.15 17.92
C LEU A 170 -7.47 -13.98 19.28
N GLY A 171 -7.71 -14.84 20.27
CA GLY A 171 -7.23 -14.67 21.64
C GLY A 171 -5.71 -14.53 21.75
N GLU A 172 -4.96 -15.47 21.17
CA GLU A 172 -3.49 -15.43 21.18
C GLU A 172 -2.93 -14.27 20.34
N PHE A 173 -3.60 -13.94 19.23
CA PHE A 173 -3.25 -12.78 18.41
C PHE A 173 -3.42 -11.47 19.19
N ARG A 174 -4.55 -11.28 19.87
CA ARG A 174 -4.84 -10.11 20.71
C ARG A 174 -3.81 -9.93 21.82
N LYS A 175 -3.44 -11.03 22.47
CA LYS A 175 -2.38 -11.02 23.49
C LYS A 175 -1.05 -10.51 22.90
N ARG A 176 -0.61 -11.07 21.77
CA ARG A 176 0.61 -10.64 21.08
C ARG A 176 0.53 -9.19 20.59
N LEU A 177 -0.64 -8.75 20.11
CA LEU A 177 -0.85 -7.39 19.62
C LEU A 177 -0.72 -6.36 20.74
N SER A 178 -1.21 -6.68 21.95
CA SER A 178 -1.08 -5.80 23.12
C SER A 178 0.38 -5.56 23.53
N GLU A 179 1.26 -6.52 23.25
CA GLU A 179 2.70 -6.44 23.55
C GLU A 179 3.49 -5.87 22.35
N ASN A 180 3.01 -6.07 21.12
CA ASN A 180 3.68 -5.68 19.89
C ASN A 180 2.69 -5.20 18.80
N PRO A 181 2.72 -3.91 18.40
CA PRO A 181 1.87 -3.37 17.33
C PRO A 181 2.06 -4.07 15.98
N GLU A 182 3.22 -4.69 15.77
CA GLU A 182 3.57 -5.40 14.53
C GLU A 182 3.21 -6.90 14.59
N ALA A 183 2.45 -7.33 15.59
CA ALA A 183 1.99 -8.70 15.67
C ALA A 183 1.15 -9.06 14.43
N THR A 184 1.45 -10.21 13.82
CA THR A 184 0.71 -10.75 12.69
C THR A 184 -0.25 -11.86 13.13
N LEU A 185 -1.44 -11.87 12.55
CA LEU A 185 -2.36 -12.99 12.61
C LEU A 185 -1.90 -14.07 11.62
N ASN A 186 -1.48 -15.22 12.13
CA ASN A 186 -1.07 -16.36 11.30
C ASN A 186 -2.20 -17.37 11.26
N LEU A 187 -2.69 -17.67 10.06
CA LEU A 187 -3.73 -18.67 9.81
C LEU A 187 -3.20 -19.72 8.85
N ALA A 188 -3.58 -20.97 9.06
CA ALA A 188 -3.27 -22.04 8.12
C ALA A 188 -3.95 -21.75 6.77
N PRO A 189 -3.33 -22.13 5.63
CA PRO A 189 -3.89 -21.85 4.31
C PRO A 189 -5.32 -22.37 4.13
N GLU A 190 -5.65 -23.53 4.70
CA GLU A 190 -6.98 -24.14 4.61
C GLU A 190 -8.03 -23.34 5.38
N VAL A 191 -7.63 -22.64 6.44
CA VAL A 191 -8.50 -21.72 7.20
C VAL A 191 -8.72 -20.45 6.39
N LEU A 192 -7.66 -19.88 5.82
CA LEU A 192 -7.74 -18.69 4.97
C LEU A 192 -8.69 -18.90 3.77
N GLN A 193 -8.59 -20.05 3.09
CA GLN A 193 -9.47 -20.37 1.97
C GLN A 193 -10.94 -20.55 2.36
N LYS A 194 -11.22 -20.93 3.61
CA LYS A 194 -12.60 -21.04 4.13
C LYS A 194 -13.19 -19.67 4.48
N CYS A 195 -12.37 -18.79 5.06
CA CYS A 195 -12.84 -17.50 5.58
C CYS A 195 -12.80 -16.38 4.53
N ILE A 196 -11.95 -16.50 3.50
CA ILE A 196 -11.76 -15.49 2.46
C ILE A 196 -12.16 -16.09 1.11
N ALA A 197 -13.34 -15.69 0.63
CA ALA A 197 -13.84 -16.12 -0.68
C ALA A 197 -12.93 -15.63 -1.81
N GLY A 198 -12.71 -16.47 -2.83
CA GLY A 198 -11.90 -16.11 -3.99
C GLY A 198 -10.39 -16.15 -3.76
N LEU A 199 -9.91 -16.64 -2.61
CA LEU A 199 -8.50 -16.88 -2.40
C LEU A 199 -8.00 -18.03 -3.29
N GLN A 200 -6.98 -17.76 -4.09
CA GLN A 200 -6.44 -18.69 -5.08
C GLN A 200 -4.93 -18.83 -4.92
N TYR A 201 -4.42 -20.03 -5.19
CA TYR A 201 -2.99 -20.25 -5.37
C TYR A 201 -2.55 -19.81 -6.76
N ILE A 202 -1.41 -19.12 -6.80
CA ILE A 202 -0.73 -18.74 -8.03
C ILE A 202 0.73 -19.19 -7.94
N GLU A 203 1.35 -19.40 -9.10
CA GLU A 203 2.77 -19.69 -9.20
C GLU A 203 3.50 -18.42 -9.64
N LEU A 204 4.49 -18.01 -8.85
CA LEU A 204 5.38 -16.91 -9.19
C LEU A 204 6.64 -17.49 -9.83
N ILE A 205 6.98 -16.99 -11.02
CA ILE A 205 8.17 -17.40 -11.78
C ILE A 205 9.18 -16.27 -11.97
#